data_AF-A0A962JYN3-F1
#
_entry.id   AF-A0A962JYN3-F1
#
_cell.length_a   1.000
_cell.length_b   1.000
_cell.length_c   1.000
_cell.angle_alpha   90.00
_cell.angle_beta   90.00
_cell.angle_gamma   90.00
#
_symmetry.space_group_name_H-M   'P 1'
#
loop_
_entity.id
_entity.type
_entity.pdbx_description
1 polymer ?
#
loop_
_entity_poly.entity_id
_entity_poly.type
_entity_poly.pdbx_seq_one_letter_code
_entity_poly.pdbx_strand_id
1 'polypeptide(L)'
;MNRAPMTQKGAERLRAELERLKSVDRPRIIHAIAEARAHGDLKENAEYHAAREMQGFTEGRIKELEAALSYADVIDISKLNAGSKVVFGA
;
A
#
# COMPACT_ATOMS: atom_id res chain seq x y z
N MET A 1 14.32 18.20 2.24
CA MET A 1 13.16 17.50 1.63
C MET A 1 11.94 17.79 2.49
N ASN A 2 10.87 18.33 1.90
CA ASN A 2 9.65 18.72 2.62
C ASN A 2 8.91 17.46 3.09
N ARG A 3 8.73 17.30 4.41
CA ARG A 3 7.91 16.21 4.96
C ARG A 3 6.44 16.56 4.77
N ALA A 4 5.66 15.63 4.23
CA ALA A 4 4.23 15.85 4.04
C ALA A 4 3.52 15.65 5.39
N PRO A 5 2.73 16.63 5.88
CA PRO A 5 1.96 16.44 7.10
C PRO A 5 0.89 15.36 6.90
N MET A 6 0.82 14.41 7.82
CA MET A 6 -0.17 13.34 7.80
C MET A 6 -0.79 13.17 9.19
N THR A 7 -2.10 13.00 9.25
CA THR A 7 -2.76 12.72 10.54
C THR A 7 -2.43 11.30 11.02
N GLN A 8 -2.42 11.10 12.34
CA GLN A 8 -2.20 9.76 12.93
C GLN A 8 -3.17 8.70 12.36
N LYS A 9 -4.46 9.04 12.26
CA LYS A 9 -5.48 8.17 11.64
C LYS A 9 -5.18 7.85 10.17
N GLY A 10 -4.68 8.82 9.41
CA GLY A 10 -4.25 8.60 8.03
C GLY A 10 -3.08 7.61 7.96
N ALA A 11 -2.08 7.81 8.81
CA ALA A 11 -0.91 6.93 8.89
C ALA A 11 -1.27 5.49 9.26
N GLU A 12 -2.18 5.30 10.22
CA GLU A 12 -2.65 3.98 10.63
C GLU A 12 -3.38 3.25 9.49
N ARG A 13 -4.22 3.97 8.73
CA ARG A 13 -4.91 3.39 7.56
C ARG A 13 -3.92 2.92 6.49
N LEU A 14 -2.92 3.74 6.17
CA LEU A 14 -1.90 3.37 5.19
C LEU A 14 -1.04 2.20 5.67
N ARG A 15 -0.71 2.14 6.97
CA ARG A 15 -0.02 0.99 7.58
C ARG A 15 -0.85 -0.29 7.51
N ALA A 16 -2.13 -0.21 7.83
CA ALA A 16 -3.03 -1.37 7.76
C ALA A 16 -3.18 -1.88 6.32
N GLU A 17 -3.28 -0.98 5.34
CA GLU A 17 -3.29 -1.34 3.93
C GLU A 17 -1.97 -2.00 3.52
N LEU A 18 -0.83 -1.40 3.87
CA LEU A 18 0.50 -1.94 3.59
C LEU A 18 0.68 -3.34 4.17
N GLU A 19 0.25 -3.55 5.41
CA GLU A 19 0.36 -4.84 6.10
C GLU A 19 -0.49 -5.90 5.41
N ARG A 20 -1.74 -5.58 5.03
CA ARG A 20 -2.58 -6.50 4.25
C ARG A 20 -1.93 -6.88 2.92
N LEU A 21 -1.38 -5.89 2.20
CA LEU A 21 -0.74 -6.13 0.90
C LEU A 21 0.48 -7.06 1.05
N LYS A 22 1.28 -6.90 2.11
CA LYS A 22 2.48 -7.71 2.35
C LYS A 22 2.19 -9.09 2.91
N SER A 23 1.22 -9.21 3.82
CA SER A 23 0.93 -10.45 4.56
C SER A 23 -0.08 -11.35 3.86
N VAL A 24 -1.00 -10.80 3.07
CA VAL A 24 -2.10 -11.54 2.44
C VAL A 24 -1.97 -11.53 0.93
N ASP A 25 -1.97 -10.35 0.32
CA ASP A 25 -2.08 -10.24 -1.15
C ASP A 25 -0.82 -10.71 -1.87
N ARG A 26 0.37 -10.29 -1.41
CA ARG A 26 1.64 -10.69 -2.02
C ARG A 26 1.82 -12.23 -2.00
N PRO A 27 1.67 -12.94 -0.86
CA PRO A 27 1.75 -14.40 -0.86
C PRO A 27 0.70 -15.06 -1.76
N ARG A 28 -0.55 -14.56 -1.74
CA ARG A 28 -1.64 -15.06 -2.59
C ARG A 28 -1.32 -14.96 -4.08
N ILE A 29 -0.78 -13.83 -4.51
CA ILE A 29 -0.39 -13.61 -5.91
C ILE A 29 0.78 -14.51 -6.31
N ILE A 30 1.78 -14.67 -5.44
CA ILE A 30 2.91 -15.58 -5.69
C ILE A 30 2.41 -17.02 -5.86
N HIS A 31 1.46 -17.45 -5.04
CA HIS A 31 0.85 -18.77 -5.14
C HIS A 31 0.10 -18.93 -6.47
N ALA A 32 -0.76 -17.96 -6.84
CA ALA A 32 -1.49 -17.98 -8.10
C ALA A 32 -0.55 -18.02 -9.32
N ILE A 33 0.58 -17.31 -9.29
CA ILE A 33 1.60 -17.37 -10.35
C ILE A 33 2.25 -18.76 -10.39
N ALA A 34 2.54 -19.35 -9.23
CA ALA A 34 3.15 -20.68 -9.16
C ALA A 34 2.21 -21.78 -9.68
N GLU A 35 0.92 -21.71 -9.32
CA GLU A 35 -0.12 -22.61 -9.84
C GLU A 35 -0.27 -22.45 -11.35
N ALA A 36 -0.41 -21.22 -11.85
CA ALA A 36 -0.51 -20.95 -13.28
C ALA A 36 0.73 -21.45 -14.07
N ARG A 37 1.93 -21.40 -13.46
CA ARG A 37 3.15 -22.00 -14.04
C ARG A 37 3.13 -23.51 -14.10
N ALA A 38 2.49 -24.18 -13.16
CA ALA A 38 2.40 -25.65 -13.14
C ALA A 38 1.57 -26.21 -14.30
N HIS A 39 0.68 -25.41 -14.90
CA HIS A 39 -0.15 -25.80 -16.05
C HIS A 39 0.63 -25.85 -17.39
N GLY A 40 1.89 -25.44 -17.43
CA GLY A 40 2.82 -25.71 -18.53
C GLY A 40 2.69 -24.82 -19.79
N ASP A 41 1.48 -24.41 -20.17
CA ASP A 41 1.27 -23.46 -21.28
C ASP A 41 1.23 -22.02 -20.80
N LEU A 42 2.39 -21.38 -20.66
CA LEU A 42 2.49 -20.00 -20.18
C LEU A 42 2.16 -18.95 -21.24
N LYS A 43 2.12 -19.32 -22.52
CA LYS A 43 2.01 -18.35 -23.61
C LYS A 43 0.56 -17.91 -23.78
N GLU A 44 -0.37 -18.85 -23.64
CA GLU A 44 -1.81 -18.59 -23.77
C GLU A 44 -2.56 -18.52 -22.43
N ASN A 45 -1.90 -18.86 -21.31
CA ASN A 45 -2.53 -18.85 -19.99
C ASN A 45 -2.87 -17.41 -19.52
N ALA A 46 -4.15 -17.08 -19.64
CA ALA A 46 -4.69 -15.79 -19.22
C ALA A 46 -4.55 -15.58 -17.70
N GLU A 47 -4.67 -16.62 -16.88
CA GLU A 47 -4.51 -16.52 -15.43
C GLU A 47 -3.07 -16.17 -15.03
N TYR A 48 -2.07 -16.67 -15.76
CA TYR A 48 -0.66 -16.34 -15.55
C TYR A 48 -0.40 -14.85 -15.85
N HIS A 49 -0.88 -14.35 -16.99
CA HIS A 49 -0.72 -12.95 -17.36
C HIS A 49 -1.43 -12.04 -16.36
N ALA A 50 -2.68 -12.35 -15.99
CA ALA A 50 -3.44 -11.59 -15.00
C ALA A 50 -2.74 -11.58 -13.63
N ALA A 51 -2.23 -12.73 -13.16
CA ALA A 51 -1.51 -12.81 -11.89
C ALA A 51 -0.20 -12.01 -11.91
N ARG A 52 0.51 -11.98 -13.05
CA ARG A 52 1.72 -11.17 -13.24
C ARG A 52 1.43 -9.67 -13.25
N GLU A 53 0.34 -9.24 -13.89
CA GLU A 53 -0.08 -7.83 -13.82
C GLU A 53 -0.48 -7.44 -12.40
N MET A 54 -1.29 -8.27 -11.72
CA MET A 54 -1.66 -8.04 -10.31
C MET A 54 -0.44 -7.93 -9.40
N GLN A 55 0.60 -8.74 -9.64
CA GLN A 55 1.88 -8.62 -8.94
C GLN A 55 2.50 -7.24 -9.14
N GLY A 56 2.57 -6.76 -10.40
CA GLY A 56 3.10 -5.43 -10.72
C GLY A 56 2.36 -4.31 -10.01
N PHE A 57 1.02 -4.33 -10.05
CA PHE A 57 0.19 -3.34 -9.36
C PHE A 57 0.39 -3.38 -7.83
N THR A 58 0.42 -4.58 -7.24
CA THR A 58 0.58 -4.77 -5.80
C THR A 58 1.94 -4.27 -5.33
N GLU A 59 3.03 -4.60 -6.04
CA GLU A 59 4.37 -4.12 -5.70
C GLU A 59 4.50 -2.60 -5.89
N GLY A 60 3.88 -2.06 -6.94
CA GLY A 60 3.80 -0.61 -7.13
C GLY A 60 3.11 0.10 -5.97
N ARG A 61 1.97 -0.43 -5.52
CA ARG A 61 1.22 0.11 -4.38
C ARG A 61 1.98 0.00 -3.07
N ILE A 62 2.65 -1.13 -2.82
CA ILE A 62 3.50 -1.30 -1.63
C ILE A 62 4.59 -0.24 -1.61
N LYS A 63 5.29 -0.03 -2.73
CA LYS A 63 6.36 0.97 -2.83
C LYS A 63 5.84 2.39 -2.61
N GLU A 64 4.68 2.72 -3.16
CA GLU A 64 4.03 4.02 -2.96
C GLU A 64 3.68 4.24 -1.47
N LEU A 65 3.09 3.25 -0.81
CA LEU A 65 2.73 3.32 0.60
C LEU A 65 3.95 3.41 1.51
N GLU A 66 5.01 2.63 1.24
CA GLU A 66 6.27 2.70 1.99
C GLU A 66 6.94 4.07 1.83
N ALA A 67 6.93 4.64 0.62
CA ALA A 67 7.43 5.99 0.39
C ALA A 67 6.59 7.03 1.14
N ALA A 68 5.25 6.97 1.02
CA ALA A 68 4.35 7.89 1.70
C ALA A 68 4.54 7.86 3.22
N LEU A 69 4.67 6.67 3.81
CA LEU A 69 4.91 6.49 5.25
C LEU A 69 6.31 6.93 5.67
N SER A 70 7.32 6.80 4.81
CA SER A 70 8.70 7.21 5.12
C SER A 70 8.90 8.73 5.13
N TYR A 71 8.16 9.47 4.30
CA TYR A 71 8.28 10.93 4.19
C TYR A 71 7.23 11.69 5.02
N ALA A 72 6.28 10.98 5.63
CA ALA A 72 5.22 11.59 6.39
C ALA A 72 5.71 12.10 7.76
N ASP A 73 5.34 13.33 8.08
CA ASP A 73 5.39 13.84 9.44
C ASP A 73 4.03 13.56 10.10
N VAL A 74 4.00 12.64 11.06
CA VAL A 74 2.74 12.23 11.70
C VAL A 74 2.35 13.27 12.76
N ILE A 75 1.35 14.07 12.42
CA ILE A 75 0.83 15.13 13.28
C ILE A 75 -0.32 14.58 14.11
N ASP A 76 -0.18 14.74 15.43
CA ASP A 76 -1.25 14.50 16.38
C ASP A 76 -2.11 15.75 16.54
N ILE A 77 -3.25 15.75 15.85
CA ILE A 77 -4.26 16.81 15.89
C ILE A 77 -4.86 17.01 17.29
N SER A 78 -4.80 16.03 18.20
CA SER A 78 -5.31 16.19 19.58
C SER A 78 -4.43 17.12 20.43
N LYS A 79 -3.15 17.28 20.06
CA LYS A 79 -2.19 18.18 20.73
C LYS A 79 -2.15 19.56 20.10
N LEU A 80 -2.77 19.74 18.93
CA LEU A 80 -2.92 21.04 18.30
C LEU A 80 -4.10 21.75 18.94
N ASN A 81 -3.81 22.72 19.81
CA ASN A 81 -4.81 23.67 20.32
C ASN A 81 -5.30 24.56 19.17
N ALA A 82 -6.19 24.02 18.35
CA ALA A 82 -6.93 24.72 17.34
C ALA A 82 -8.02 25.53 18.03
N GLY A 83 -7.70 26.76 18.44
CA GLY A 83 -8.70 27.71 18.90
C GLY A 83 -9.63 28.11 17.75
N SER A 84 -9.51 29.35 17.27
CA SER A 84 -10.29 29.89 16.14
C SER A 84 -9.59 29.81 14.77
N LYS A 85 -8.48 29.06 14.67
CA LYS A 85 -7.70 28.93 13.42
C LYS A 85 -7.99 27.60 12.73
N VAL A 86 -8.21 27.65 11.41
CA VAL A 86 -8.25 26.46 10.57
C VAL A 86 -6.85 25.83 10.57
N VAL A 87 -6.76 24.61 11.09
CA VAL A 87 -5.53 23.81 11.11
C VAL A 87 -5.71 22.55 10.28
N PHE A 88 -4.59 21.96 9.86
CA PHE A 88 -4.58 20.74 9.05
C PHE A 88 -5.33 19.60 9.76
N GLY A 89 -6.43 19.13 9.16
CA GLY A 89 -7.26 18.05 9.70
C GLY A 89 -8.39 18.48 10.65
N ALA A 90 -8.67 19.78 10.78
CA ALA A 90 -9.88 20.32 11.45
C ALA A 90 -11.13 20.23 10.55
#